data_AF-A0A9D4K5Q7-F1
#
_entry.id   AF-A0A9D4K5Q7-F1
#
_cell.length_a   1.000
_cell.length_b   1.000
_cell.length_c   1.000
_cell.angle_alpha   90.00
_cell.angle_beta   90.00
_cell.angle_gamma   90.00
#
_symmetry.space_group_name_H-M   'P 1'
#
loop_
_entity.id
_entity.type
_entity.pdbx_description
1 polymer ?
#
loop_
_entity_poly.entity_id
_entity_poly.type
_entity_poly.pdbx_seq_one_letter_code
_entity_poly.pdbx_strand_id
1 'polypeptide(L)'
;MSDLENLFQMGEKSGLSGETLLSFIREREEAERKERAYEREERNREREFKKLEMEREIEMERLRSGSQRGDSRTTSESGTKAKLPKLPNFDDKRDSMDAYLKRFERFAESAGWKKECWGANLSALLQGRALDVYSRLTVARLMIIRNLRMPC
;
A
#
# COMPACT_ATOMS: atom_id res chain seq x y z
N MET A 1 4.18 -50.28 23.44
CA MET A 1 3.43 -50.13 24.70
C MET A 1 2.72 -48.80 24.60
N SER A 2 1.40 -48.80 24.77
CA SER A 2 0.53 -47.62 24.72
C SER A 2 0.99 -46.57 25.74
N ASP A 3 0.95 -45.29 25.43
CA ASP A 3 1.28 -44.22 26.42
C ASP A 3 0.38 -44.30 27.67
N LEU A 4 -0.87 -44.75 27.47
CA LEU A 4 -1.83 -45.04 28.53
C LEU A 4 -1.36 -46.17 29.47
N GLU A 5 -0.74 -47.22 28.92
CA GLU A 5 -0.21 -48.36 29.69
C GLU A 5 0.96 -47.92 30.57
N ASN A 6 1.83 -47.05 30.04
CA ASN A 6 2.97 -46.49 30.76
C ASN A 6 2.49 -45.59 31.91
N LEU A 7 1.50 -44.73 31.66
CA LEU A 7 0.90 -43.85 32.67
C LEU A 7 0.19 -44.63 33.78
N PHE A 8 -0.51 -45.71 33.41
CA PHE A 8 -1.17 -46.61 34.36
C PHE A 8 -0.15 -47.32 35.26
N GLN A 9 0.90 -47.93 34.69
CA GLN A 9 1.96 -48.56 35.47
C GLN A 9 2.71 -47.58 36.36
N MET A 10 2.91 -46.34 35.90
CA MET A 10 3.62 -45.31 36.64
C MET A 10 2.80 -44.80 37.84
N GLY A 11 1.48 -44.69 37.68
CA GLY A 11 0.57 -44.37 38.78
C GLY A 11 0.44 -45.50 39.80
N GLU A 12 0.31 -46.75 39.36
CA GLU A 12 0.30 -47.91 40.27
C GLU A 12 1.61 -48.07 41.04
N LYS A 13 2.78 -47.92 40.38
CA LYS A 13 4.09 -47.94 41.05
C LYS A 13 4.27 -46.81 42.07
N SER A 14 3.52 -45.72 41.90
CA SER A 14 3.47 -44.60 42.84
C SER A 14 2.44 -44.80 43.96
N GLY A 15 1.77 -45.95 44.02
CA GLY A 15 0.77 -46.29 45.03
C GLY A 15 -0.60 -45.65 44.80
N LEU A 16 -0.84 -45.04 43.64
CA LEU A 16 -2.14 -44.48 43.27
C LEU A 16 -3.05 -45.62 42.77
N SER A 17 -4.28 -45.68 43.26
CA SER A 17 -5.26 -46.70 42.83
C SER A 17 -6.67 -46.12 42.76
N GLY A 18 -7.52 -46.78 41.95
CA GLY A 18 -8.92 -46.39 41.81
C GLY A 18 -9.09 -44.98 41.22
N GLU A 19 -9.87 -44.15 41.90
CA GLU A 19 -10.29 -42.83 41.38
C GLU A 19 -9.12 -41.83 41.26
N THR A 20 -8.11 -41.92 42.14
CA THR A 20 -6.91 -41.05 42.09
C THR A 20 -5.99 -41.38 40.93
N LEU A 21 -5.95 -42.65 40.50
CA LEU A 21 -5.21 -43.08 39.32
C LEU A 21 -5.87 -42.55 38.04
N LEU A 22 -7.20 -42.59 37.98
CA LEU A 22 -7.98 -42.07 36.84
C LEU A 22 -7.87 -40.55 36.72
N SER A 23 -7.87 -39.81 37.84
CA SER A 23 -7.67 -38.35 37.81
C SER A 23 -6.26 -38.00 37.33
N PHE A 24 -5.24 -38.72 37.78
CA PHE A 24 -3.85 -38.53 37.33
C PHE A 24 -3.69 -38.74 35.82
N ILE A 25 -4.28 -39.81 35.27
CA ILE A 25 -4.21 -40.09 33.82
C ILE A 25 -4.93 -38.99 33.02
N ARG A 26 -6.13 -38.59 33.47
CA ARG A 26 -6.90 -37.54 32.80
C ARG A 26 -6.19 -36.19 32.83
N GLU A 27 -5.63 -35.81 33.97
CA GLU A 27 -4.85 -34.58 34.13
C GLU A 27 -3.62 -34.61 33.21
N ARG A 28 -2.94 -35.76 33.10
CA ARG A 28 -1.80 -35.91 32.21
C ARG A 28 -2.18 -35.75 30.73
N GLU A 29 -3.26 -36.40 30.29
CA GLU A 29 -3.76 -36.26 28.91
C GLU A 29 -4.23 -34.85 28.60
N GLU A 30 -4.89 -34.18 29.55
CA GLU A 30 -5.35 -32.80 29.40
C GLU A 30 -4.16 -31.83 29.33
N ALA A 31 -3.13 -32.02 30.16
CA ALA A 31 -1.90 -31.25 30.10
C ALA A 31 -1.21 -31.41 28.74
N GLU A 32 -1.08 -32.64 28.24
CA GLU A 32 -0.46 -32.91 26.95
C GLU A 32 -1.28 -32.34 25.78
N ARG A 33 -2.62 -32.45 25.85
CA ARG A 33 -3.52 -31.85 24.86
C ARG A 33 -3.43 -30.33 24.86
N LYS A 34 -3.29 -29.71 26.04
CA LYS A 34 -3.13 -28.26 26.22
C LYS A 34 -1.77 -27.79 25.72
N GLU A 35 -0.71 -28.55 25.97
CA GLU A 35 0.63 -28.28 25.45
C GLU A 35 0.66 -28.34 23.91
N ARG A 36 0.08 -29.39 23.31
CA ARG A 36 -0.08 -29.50 21.86
C ARG A 36 -0.98 -28.42 21.25
N ALA A 37 -1.94 -27.89 22.00
CA ALA A 37 -2.76 -26.76 21.57
C ALA A 37 -1.94 -25.46 21.61
N TYR A 38 -1.20 -25.23 22.70
CA TYR A 38 -0.34 -24.06 22.88
C TYR A 38 0.77 -24.00 21.82
N GLU A 39 1.44 -25.12 21.54
CA GLU A 39 2.49 -25.19 20.51
C GLU A 39 1.95 -24.85 19.12
N ARG A 40 0.73 -25.31 18.80
CA ARG A 40 0.06 -24.96 17.54
C ARG A 40 -0.32 -23.48 17.48
N GLU A 41 -0.77 -22.92 18.60
CA GLU A 41 -1.13 -21.51 18.69
C GLU A 41 0.11 -20.61 18.55
N GLU A 42 1.19 -20.91 19.25
CA GLU A 42 2.49 -20.22 19.12
C GLU A 42 3.00 -20.28 17.68
N ARG A 43 2.99 -21.46 17.07
CA ARG A 43 3.41 -21.64 15.67
C ARG A 43 2.53 -20.83 14.71
N ASN A 44 1.23 -20.72 14.98
CA ASN A 44 0.34 -19.89 14.18
C ASN A 44 0.62 -18.41 14.39
N ARG A 45 0.81 -17.95 15.63
CA ARG A 45 1.17 -16.55 15.93
C ARG A 45 2.49 -16.16 15.28
N GLU A 46 3.49 -17.04 15.31
CA GLU A 46 4.78 -16.80 14.64
C GLU A 46 4.62 -16.69 13.12
N ARG A 47 3.79 -17.55 12.50
CA ARG A 47 3.48 -17.48 11.07
C ARG A 47 2.73 -16.21 10.70
N GLU A 48 1.76 -15.80 11.52
CA GLU A 48 1.00 -14.57 11.33
C GLU A 48 1.91 -13.35 11.45
N PHE A 49 2.80 -13.34 12.45
CA PHE A 49 3.76 -12.27 12.63
C PHE A 49 4.72 -12.17 11.44
N LYS A 50 5.30 -13.29 10.99
CA LYS A 50 6.16 -13.33 9.79
C LYS A 50 5.41 -12.89 8.54
N LYS A 51 4.14 -13.28 8.39
CA LYS A 51 3.30 -12.87 7.26
C LYS A 51 3.05 -11.36 7.29
N LEU A 52 2.77 -10.80 8.47
CA LEU A 52 2.56 -9.37 8.65
C LEU A 52 3.84 -8.57 8.38
N GLU A 53 4.99 -9.06 8.82
CA GLU A 53 6.30 -8.46 8.56
C GLU A 53 6.63 -8.49 7.06
N MET A 54 6.44 -9.64 6.40
CA MET A 54 6.61 -9.76 4.95
C MET A 54 5.66 -8.85 4.18
N GLU A 55 4.40 -8.74 4.61
CA GLU A 55 3.41 -7.85 3.99
C GLU A 55 3.81 -6.37 4.17
N ARG A 56 4.28 -5.99 5.36
CA ARG A 56 4.84 -4.65 5.64
C ARG A 56 6.05 -4.35 4.75
N GLU A 57 6.94 -5.32 4.58
CA GLU A 57 8.13 -5.16 3.75
C GLU A 57 7.77 -5.07 2.25
N ILE A 58 6.85 -5.91 1.77
CA ILE A 58 6.30 -5.81 0.41
C ILE A 58 5.63 -4.46 0.19
N GLU A 59 4.87 -3.95 1.15
CA GLU A 59 4.19 -2.66 1.04
C GLU A 59 5.20 -1.51 1.02
N MET A 60 6.21 -1.54 1.89
CA MET A 60 7.29 -0.55 1.90
C MET A 60 8.11 -0.59 0.60
N GLU A 61 8.39 -1.78 0.08
CA GLU A 61 9.08 -1.95 -1.19
C GLU A 61 8.20 -1.52 -2.38
N ARG A 62 6.89 -1.75 -2.34
CA ARG A 62 5.93 -1.22 -3.33
C ARG A 62 5.85 0.30 -3.29
N LEU A 63 5.93 0.94 -2.12
CA LEU A 63 5.98 2.39 -2.02
C LEU A 63 7.30 2.95 -2.55
N ARG A 64 8.44 2.27 -2.28
CA ARG A 64 9.76 2.63 -2.82
C ARG A 64 9.84 2.43 -4.34
N SER A 65 9.45 1.26 -4.83
CA SER A 65 9.42 0.91 -6.26
C SER A 65 8.29 1.61 -7.03
N GLY A 66 7.16 1.89 -6.38
CA GLY A 66 6.06 2.71 -6.91
C GLY A 66 6.44 4.17 -7.09
N SER A 67 7.43 4.67 -6.34
CA SER A 67 8.08 5.95 -6.61
C SER A 67 8.98 5.94 -7.86
N GLN A 68 9.33 4.76 -8.40
CA GLN A 68 10.07 4.62 -9.67
C GLN A 68 9.23 4.07 -10.84
N ARG A 69 8.08 3.43 -10.59
CA ARG A 69 7.22 2.82 -11.64
C ARG A 69 5.78 3.33 -11.67
N GLY A 70 5.50 4.45 -10.99
CA GLY A 70 4.18 5.07 -10.85
C GLY A 70 3.94 6.29 -11.73
N ASP A 71 4.37 6.29 -12.99
CA ASP A 71 3.61 6.95 -14.05
C ASP A 71 2.76 5.89 -14.75
N SER A 72 1.62 5.53 -14.14
CA SER A 72 0.38 5.07 -14.82
C SER A 72 -0.60 4.39 -13.83
N ARG A 73 -1.67 5.12 -13.52
CA ARG A 73 -3.08 4.70 -13.29
C ARG A 73 -3.43 3.68 -12.17
N THR A 74 -3.99 4.17 -11.04
CA THR A 74 -5.44 4.16 -10.60
C THR A 74 -5.65 3.17 -9.44
N THR A 75 -6.35 3.37 -8.31
CA THR A 75 -7.33 4.36 -7.80
C THR A 75 -7.64 4.04 -6.32
N SER A 76 -8.07 5.07 -5.55
CA SER A 76 -9.11 5.01 -4.49
C SER A 76 -8.70 4.96 -3.02
N GLU A 77 -8.71 6.13 -2.38
CA GLU A 77 -9.07 6.29 -0.96
C GLU A 77 -10.23 7.27 -0.80
N SER A 78 -11.09 6.97 0.16
CA SER A 78 -12.34 7.66 0.47
C SER A 78 -12.13 8.71 1.56
N GLY A 79 -12.01 9.97 1.13
CA GLY A 79 -12.63 11.11 1.80
C GLY A 79 -13.35 11.87 0.70
N THR A 80 -14.49 12.50 0.97
CA THR A 80 -15.28 13.26 -0.03
C THR A 80 -14.48 14.43 -0.62
N LYS A 81 -13.57 14.10 -1.53
CA LYS A 81 -12.84 14.95 -2.45
C LYS A 81 -13.02 14.22 -3.76
N ALA A 82 -14.00 14.65 -4.55
CA ALA A 82 -14.24 14.11 -5.88
C ALA A 82 -12.87 13.90 -6.54
N LYS A 83 -12.50 12.63 -6.80
CA LYS A 83 -11.21 12.28 -7.41
C LYS A 83 -11.06 13.18 -8.61
N LEU A 84 -10.19 14.18 -8.50
CA LEU A 84 -10.09 15.22 -9.50
C LEU A 84 -9.85 14.52 -10.83
N PRO A 85 -10.72 14.65 -11.83
CA PRO A 85 -10.65 13.85 -13.04
C PRO A 85 -9.27 14.01 -13.67
N LYS A 86 -8.53 12.93 -13.90
CA LYS A 86 -7.19 13.02 -14.50
C LYS A 86 -7.28 13.81 -15.80
N LEU A 87 -6.55 14.93 -15.87
CA LEU A 87 -6.60 15.79 -17.04
C LEU A 87 -6.11 14.98 -18.26
N PRO A 88 -6.94 14.84 -19.32
CA PRO A 88 -6.54 14.11 -20.52
C PRO A 88 -5.36 14.80 -21.22
N ASN A 89 -4.50 14.03 -21.89
CA ASN A 89 -3.43 14.57 -22.74
C ASN A 89 -4.00 15.48 -23.84
N PHE A 90 -3.18 16.43 -24.31
CA PHE A 90 -3.56 17.31 -25.42
C PHE A 90 -3.64 16.53 -26.73
N ASP A 91 -4.78 16.62 -27.41
CA ASP A 91 -4.98 16.09 -28.76
C ASP A 91 -5.04 17.23 -29.78
N ASP A 92 -3.97 17.39 -30.55
CA ASP A 92 -3.78 18.41 -31.61
C ASP A 92 -4.88 18.38 -32.69
N LYS A 93 -5.62 17.26 -32.83
CA LYS A 93 -6.70 17.12 -33.81
C LYS A 93 -8.07 17.53 -33.28
N ARG A 94 -8.23 17.59 -31.95
CA ARG A 94 -9.54 17.76 -31.28
C ARG A 94 -9.60 18.94 -30.32
N ASP A 95 -8.49 19.29 -29.69
CA ASP A 95 -8.39 20.38 -28.72
C ASP A 95 -7.67 21.59 -29.33
N SER A 96 -8.21 22.78 -29.11
CA SER A 96 -7.48 24.04 -29.32
C SER A 96 -6.52 24.25 -28.15
N MET A 97 -5.28 24.68 -28.43
CA MET A 97 -4.25 24.91 -27.41
C MET A 97 -4.73 25.86 -26.30
N ASP A 98 -5.39 26.97 -26.65
CA ASP A 98 -5.87 27.95 -25.67
C ASP A 98 -7.01 27.39 -24.80
N ALA A 99 -7.87 26.54 -25.37
CA ALA A 99 -8.94 25.87 -24.62
C ALA A 99 -8.37 24.81 -23.67
N TYR A 100 -7.33 24.11 -24.10
CA TYR A 100 -6.62 23.12 -23.29
C TYR A 100 -5.89 23.77 -22.10
N LEU A 101 -5.20 24.89 -22.34
CA LEU A 101 -4.51 25.64 -21.29
C LEU A 101 -5.46 26.14 -20.21
N LYS A 102 -6.62 26.71 -20.58
CA LYS A 102 -7.65 27.13 -19.60
C LYS A 102 -8.17 25.96 -18.76
N ARG A 103 -8.30 24.77 -19.38
CA ARG A 103 -8.70 23.54 -18.68
C ARG A 103 -7.62 23.07 -17.72
N PHE A 104 -6.36 23.16 -18.13
CA PHE A 104 -5.18 22.89 -17.30
C PHE A 104 -5.09 23.84 -16.10
N GLU A 105 -5.24 25.15 -16.29
CA GLU A 105 -5.17 26.15 -15.22
C GLU A 105 -6.26 25.91 -14.17
N ARG A 106 -7.52 25.76 -14.60
CA ARG A 106 -8.63 25.45 -13.69
C ARG A 106 -8.39 24.16 -12.92
N PHE A 107 -7.82 23.15 -13.59
CA PHE A 107 -7.49 21.87 -12.96
C PHE A 107 -6.37 22.04 -11.94
N ALA A 108 -5.27 22.68 -12.31
CA ALA A 108 -4.11 22.93 -11.45
C ALA A 108 -4.47 23.77 -10.23
N GLU A 109 -5.32 24.78 -10.38
CA GLU A 109 -5.86 25.59 -9.27
C GLU A 109 -6.73 24.74 -8.34
N SER A 110 -7.66 23.95 -8.90
CA SER A 110 -8.51 23.06 -8.09
C SER A 110 -7.74 21.91 -7.42
N ALA A 111 -6.58 21.54 -7.97
CA ALA A 111 -5.66 20.55 -7.41
C ALA A 111 -4.64 21.15 -6.42
N GLY A 112 -4.58 22.48 -6.29
CA GLY A 112 -3.63 23.17 -5.43
C GLY A 112 -2.17 23.08 -5.89
N TRP A 113 -1.91 23.00 -7.20
CA TRP A 113 -0.55 22.91 -7.74
C TRP A 113 0.19 24.24 -7.63
N LYS A 114 1.44 24.17 -7.17
CA LYS A 114 2.38 25.28 -7.14
C LYS A 114 2.72 25.75 -8.57
N LYS A 115 2.62 27.06 -8.84
CA LYS A 115 2.79 27.65 -10.19
C LYS A 115 4.17 27.41 -10.78
N GLU A 116 5.17 27.24 -9.93
CA GLU A 116 6.55 26.92 -10.30
C GLU A 116 6.63 25.54 -10.98
N CYS A 117 5.72 24.63 -10.66
CA CYS A 117 5.66 23.28 -11.22
C CYS A 117 4.70 23.15 -12.42
N TRP A 118 3.95 24.21 -12.77
CA TRP A 118 2.96 24.14 -13.86
C TRP A 118 3.61 23.87 -15.21
N GLY A 119 4.77 24.47 -15.50
CA GLY A 119 5.47 24.24 -16.76
C GLY A 119 5.96 22.79 -16.92
N ALA A 120 6.46 22.18 -15.85
CA ALA A 120 6.86 20.77 -15.87
C ALA A 120 5.65 19.86 -16.06
N ASN A 121 4.57 20.09 -15.30
CA ASN A 121 3.34 19.30 -15.39
C ASN A 121 2.64 19.46 -16.76
N LEU A 122 2.68 20.66 -17.35
CA LEU A 122 2.12 20.91 -18.68
C LEU A 122 2.90 20.14 -19.75
N SER A 123 4.24 20.13 -19.69
CA SER A 123 5.06 19.37 -20.65
C SER A 123 4.78 17.86 -20.63
N ALA A 124 4.43 17.29 -19.48
CA ALA A 124 4.07 15.87 -19.36
C ALA A 124 2.71 15.53 -20.02
N LEU A 125 1.85 16.54 -20.22
CA LEU A 125 0.50 16.37 -20.77
C LEU A 125 0.40 16.73 -22.26
N LEU A 126 1.38 17.47 -22.77
CA LEU A 126 1.54 17.73 -24.21
C LEU A 126 2.23 16.53 -24.88
N GLN A 127 1.76 16.16 -26.07
CA GLN A 127 2.33 15.05 -26.83
C GLN A 127 2.58 15.46 -28.30
N GLY A 128 3.52 14.78 -28.94
CA GLY A 128 3.83 14.98 -30.36
C GLY A 128 4.29 16.40 -30.68
N ARG A 129 3.68 17.03 -31.69
CA ARG A 129 4.08 18.36 -32.19
C ARG A 129 3.90 19.48 -31.15
N ALA A 130 2.93 19.36 -30.25
CA ALA A 130 2.71 20.35 -29.19
C ALA A 130 3.86 20.37 -28.17
N LEU A 131 4.47 19.21 -27.90
CA LEU A 131 5.66 19.12 -27.04
C LEU A 131 6.90 19.71 -27.73
N ASP A 132 7.07 19.49 -29.04
CA ASP A 132 8.15 20.10 -29.83
C ASP A 132 8.01 21.63 -29.93
N VAL A 133 6.78 22.14 -30.03
CA VAL A 133 6.54 23.59 -29.96
C VAL A 133 6.80 24.14 -28.56
N TYR A 134 6.42 23.40 -27.52
CA TYR A 134 6.68 23.77 -26.12
C TYR A 134 8.17 23.81 -25.77
N SER A 135 8.96 22.82 -26.22
CA SER A 135 10.42 22.77 -26.02
C SER A 135 11.15 23.91 -26.73
N ARG A 136 10.62 24.39 -27.85
CA ARG A 136 11.12 25.57 -28.56
C ARG A 136 10.70 26.88 -27.91
N LEU A 137 9.53 26.91 -27.25
CA LEU A 137 9.01 28.08 -26.53
C LEU A 137 9.70 28.31 -25.18
N THR A 138 10.12 27.26 -24.47
CA THR A 138 10.69 27.36 -23.10
C THR A 138 12.00 28.15 -23.05
N VAL A 139 12.82 28.14 -24.10
CA VAL A 139 14.06 28.93 -24.12
C VAL A 139 13.78 30.44 -24.31
N ALA A 140 12.73 30.79 -25.07
CA ALA A 140 12.43 32.19 -25.41
C ALA A 140 11.37 32.84 -24.49
N ARG A 141 10.52 32.06 -23.81
CA ARG A 141 9.32 32.57 -23.13
C ARG A 141 9.29 32.39 -21.60
N LEU A 142 10.28 31.76 -20.99
CA LEU A 142 10.41 31.70 -19.51
C LEU A 142 10.67 33.07 -18.87
N MET A 143 11.04 34.10 -19.64
CA MET A 143 11.08 35.49 -19.15
C MET A 143 9.70 36.16 -19.07
N ILE A 144 8.67 35.63 -19.75
CA ILE A 144 7.36 36.31 -19.87
C ILE A 144 6.40 35.90 -18.74
N ILE A 145 6.46 34.66 -18.24
CA ILE A 145 5.63 34.23 -17.09
C ILE A 145 6.05 34.90 -15.78
N ARG A 146 7.29 35.39 -15.69
CA ARG A 146 7.74 36.23 -14.56
C ARG A 146 7.11 37.64 -14.56
N ASN A 147 6.54 38.10 -15.68
CA ASN A 147 6.07 39.48 -15.86
C ASN A 147 4.57 39.64 -16.17
N LEU A 148 3.76 38.58 -16.08
CA LEU A 148 2.31 38.66 -16.37
C LEU A 148 1.42 38.24 -15.20
N ARG A 149 1.75 38.61 -13.95
CA ARG A 149 0.74 38.83 -12.89
C ARG A 149 1.30 39.51 -11.63
N MET A 150 1.79 40.74 -11.75
CA MET A 150 1.87 41.66 -10.61
C MET A 150 1.04 42.90 -10.94
N PRO A 151 -0.25 42.93 -10.59
CA PRO A 151 -0.95 44.19 -10.36
C PRO A 151 -0.65 44.65 -8.92
N CYS A 152 -0.08 45.86 -8.79
CA CYS A 152 -0.49 46.75 -7.70
C CYS A 152 -1.86 47.33 -8.07
#